data_AF-A0A1W1E344-F1
#
_entry.id   AF-A0A1W1E344-F1
#
_cell.length_a   1.000
_cell.length_b   1.000
_cell.length_c   1.000
_cell.angle_alpha   90.00
_cell.angle_beta   90.00
_cell.angle_gamma   90.00
#
_symmetry.space_group_name_H-M   'P 1'
#
loop_
_entity.id
_entity.type
_entity.pdbx_description
1 polymer ?
#
loop_
_entity_poly.entity_id
_entity_poly.type
_entity_poly.pdbx_seq_one_letter_code
_entity_poly.pdbx_strand_id
1 'polypeptide(L)'
;MLKITFWSLNIGLAMMTFLSLLPQGLWQTYQSIATSYVSARSVEFMQSDIMHALVWARVPGDIVFSVGVFAFVGFVFKAFLTKK
;
A
#
# COMPACT_ATOMS: atom_id res chain seq x y z
N MET A 1 -9.98 -5.52 -20.19
CA MET A 1 -9.43 -6.10 -18.95
C MET A 1 -8.01 -5.62 -18.69
N LEU A 2 -7.06 -5.85 -19.61
CA LEU A 2 -5.65 -5.41 -19.45
C LEU A 2 -5.46 -3.91 -19.14
N LYS A 3 -6.17 -3.00 -19.82
CA LYS A 3 -6.06 -1.55 -19.54
C LYS A 3 -6.52 -1.21 -18.12
N ILE A 4 -7.57 -1.87 -17.62
CA ILE A 4 -8.09 -1.66 -16.27
C ILE A 4 -7.10 -2.22 -15.25
N THR A 5 -6.61 -3.45 -15.45
CA THR A 5 -5.55 -4.05 -14.62
C THR A 5 -4.31 -3.17 -14.55
N PHE A 6 -3.81 -2.67 -15.69
CA PHE A 6 -2.62 -1.84 -15.72
C PHE A 6 -2.79 -0.57 -14.89
N TRP A 7 -3.89 0.16 -15.10
CA TRP A 7 -4.12 1.42 -14.38
C TRP A 7 -4.44 1.21 -12.89
N SER A 8 -5.24 0.22 -12.54
CA SER A 8 -5.59 -0.07 -11.14
C SER A 8 -4.40 -0.57 -10.31
N LEU A 9 -3.50 -1.38 -10.88
CA LEU A 9 -2.30 -1.82 -10.19
C LEU A 9 -1.31 -0.67 -9.97
N ASN A 10 -1.07 0.17 -10.99
CA ASN A 10 -0.15 1.30 -10.87
C ASN A 10 -0.69 2.39 -9.93
N ILE A 11 -1.97 2.76 -10.08
CA ILE A 11 -2.61 3.76 -9.21
C ILE A 11 -2.73 3.23 -7.78
N GLY A 12 -3.12 1.97 -7.59
CA GLY A 12 -3.18 1.33 -6.27
C GLY A 12 -1.82 1.35 -5.57
N LEU A 13 -0.76 0.96 -6.28
CA LEU A 13 0.60 0.96 -5.75
C LEU A 13 1.09 2.38 -5.42
N ALA A 14 0.83 3.34 -6.29
CA ALA A 14 1.17 4.74 -6.05
C ALA A 14 0.45 5.26 -4.80
N MET A 15 -0.85 5.01 -4.67
CA MET A 15 -1.62 5.43 -3.50
C MET A 15 -1.10 4.83 -2.19
N MET A 16 -0.80 3.53 -2.14
CA MET A 16 -0.21 2.92 -0.94
C MET A 16 1.12 3.56 -0.56
N THR A 17 1.95 3.86 -1.56
CA THR A 17 3.30 4.39 -1.35
C THR A 17 3.24 5.83 -0.85
N PHE A 18 2.45 6.69 -1.51
CA PHE A 18 2.41 8.12 -1.17
C PHE A 18 1.52 8.45 0.03
N LEU A 19 0.42 7.72 0.25
CA LEU A 19 -0.52 8.03 1.34
C LEU A 19 -0.09 7.43 2.68
N SER A 20 0.64 6.32 2.68
CA SER A 20 0.95 5.56 3.90
C SER A 20 2.44 5.35 4.09
N LEU A 21 3.10 4.61 3.19
CA LEU A 21 4.48 4.14 3.40
C LEU A 21 5.50 5.28 3.46
N LEU A 22 5.38 6.28 2.58
CA LEU A 22 6.31 7.39 2.51
C LEU A 22 6.18 8.34 3.72
N PRO A 23 4.96 8.80 4.10
CA PRO A 23 4.78 9.58 5.33
C PRO A 23 5.23 8.82 6.58
N GLN A 24 4.92 7.52 6.66
CA GLN A 24 5.28 6.69 7.80
C GLN A 24 6.80 6.52 7.91
N GLY A 25 7.48 6.27 6.79
CA GLY A 25 8.93 6.17 6.74
C GLY A 25 9.65 7.48 7.07
N LEU A 26 9.12 8.62 6.60
CA LEU A 26 9.64 9.94 6.94
C LEU A 26 9.49 10.22 8.45
N TRP A 27 8.34 9.89 9.02
CA TRP A 27 8.08 10.07 10.45
C TRP A 27 8.98 9.18 11.31
N GLN A 28 9.15 7.92 10.94
CA GLN A 28 10.10 7.01 11.59
C GLN A 28 11.54 7.50 11.50
N THR A 29 11.94 8.05 10.34
CA THR A 29 13.29 8.60 10.15
C THR A 29 13.53 9.85 10.99
N TYR A 30 12.56 10.76 11.04
CA TYR A 30 12.62 11.95 11.89
C TYR A 30 12.84 11.57 13.35
N GLN A 31 12.06 10.60 13.87
CA GLN A 31 12.19 10.20 15.26
C GLN A 31 13.47 9.42 15.56
N SER A 32 13.98 8.67 14.57
CA SER A 32 15.29 8.01 14.67
C SER A 32 16.44 9.00 14.81
N ILE A 33 16.33 10.18 14.19
CA ILE A 33 17.33 11.26 14.29
C ILE A 33 17.16 12.04 15.60
N ALA A 34 15.91 12.34 15.99
CA ALA A 34 15.62 13.19 17.13
C ALA A 34 15.89 12.53 18.50
N THR A 35 15.63 11.22 18.62
CA THR A 35 15.71 10.54 19.92
C THR A 35 16.72 9.40 19.90
N SER A 36 16.48 8.38 19.08
CA SER A 36 17.37 7.24 18.85
C SER A 36 16.64 6.25 17.93
N TYR A 37 17.39 5.42 17.20
CA TYR A 37 16.84 4.35 16.38
C TYR A 37 15.93 3.38 17.17
N VAL A 38 16.29 3.10 18.42
CA VAL A 38 15.50 2.20 19.29
C VAL A 38 14.14 2.83 19.64
N SER A 39 14.10 4.14 19.81
CA SER A 39 12.86 4.88 20.08
C SER A 39 11.94 4.94 18.86
N ALA A 40 12.49 5.00 17.65
CA ALA A 40 11.69 5.00 16.41
C ALA A 40 10.99 3.66 16.14
N ARG A 41 11.45 2.57 16.77
CA ARG A 41 10.84 1.24 16.72
C ARG A 41 10.11 0.86 18.01
N SER A 42 9.97 1.79 18.95
CA SER A 42 9.27 1.51 20.19
C SER A 42 7.78 1.30 19.94
N VAL A 43 7.16 0.50 20.80
CA VAL A 43 5.73 0.17 20.69
C VAL A 43 4.89 1.43 20.92
N GLU A 44 5.31 2.33 21.81
CA GLU A 44 4.59 3.59 22.06
C GLU A 44 4.56 4.49 20.82
N PHE A 45 5.66 4.53 20.04
CA PHE A 45 5.71 5.33 18.82
C PHE A 45 4.91 4.70 17.68
N MET A 46 5.00 3.38 17.52
CA MET A 46 4.26 2.63 16.48
C MET A 46 2.75 2.59 16.75
N GLN A 47 2.33 2.63 18.01
CA GLN A 47 0.92 2.73 18.42
C GLN A 47 0.43 4.17 18.62
N SER A 48 1.21 5.17 18.18
CA SER A 48 0.75 6.55 18.21
C SER A 48 -0.42 6.77 17.25
N ASP A 49 -1.31 7.70 17.58
CA ASP A 49 -2.51 8.01 16.80
C ASP A 49 -2.18 8.38 15.34
N ILE A 50 -1.03 9.02 15.12
CA ILE A 50 -0.54 9.40 13.78
C ILE A 50 -0.12 8.17 12.98
N MET A 51 0.58 7.20 13.60
CA MET A 51 0.92 5.94 12.93
C MET A 51 -0.33 5.11 12.62
N HIS A 52 -1.30 5.06 13.53
CA HIS A 52 -2.58 4.42 13.26
C HIS A 52 -3.34 5.08 12.10
N ALA A 53 -3.37 6.41 12.04
CA ALA A 53 -4.00 7.13 10.94
C ALA A 53 -3.32 6.84 9.59
N LEU A 54 -1.99 6.78 9.55
CA LEU A 54 -1.23 6.46 8.33
C LEU A 54 -1.41 5.00 7.88
N VAL A 55 -1.57 4.06 8.81
CA VAL A 55 -1.92 2.66 8.48
C VAL A 55 -3.31 2.59 7.85
N TRP A 56 -4.28 3.31 8.40
CA TRP A 56 -5.63 3.38 7.83
C TRP A 56 -5.68 4.12 6.49
N ALA A 57 -4.83 5.13 6.29
CA ALA A 57 -4.69 5.83 5.01
C ALA A 57 -4.22 4.89 3.86
N ARG A 58 -3.68 3.71 4.18
CA ARG A 58 -3.29 2.70 3.20
C ARG A 58 -4.47 1.94 2.60
N VAL A 59 -5.52 1.70 3.41
CA VAL A 59 -6.66 0.83 3.06
C VAL A 59 -7.33 1.20 1.73
N PRO A 60 -7.54 2.49 1.39
CA PRO A 60 -8.08 2.87 0.08
C PRO A 60 -7.20 2.43 -1.10
N GLY A 61 -5.87 2.53 -0.95
CA GLY A 61 -4.91 2.07 -1.95
C GLY A 61 -4.95 0.56 -2.12
N ASP A 62 -5.03 -0.18 -1.01
CA ASP A 62 -5.16 -1.65 -1.00
C ASP A 62 -6.45 -2.12 -1.71
N ILE A 63 -7.56 -1.40 -1.54
CA ILE A 63 -8.83 -1.70 -2.23
C ILE A 63 -8.69 -1.53 -3.75
N VAL A 64 -8.12 -0.40 -4.21
CA VAL A 64 -7.96 -0.13 -5.65
C VAL A 64 -7.00 -1.12 -6.30
N PHE A 65 -5.90 -1.47 -5.61
CA PHE A 65 -4.96 -2.48 -6.09
C PHE A 65 -5.63 -3.86 -6.19
N SER A 66 -6.40 -4.27 -5.18
CA SER A 66 -7.10 -5.56 -5.17
C SER A 66 -8.06 -5.72 -6.34
N VAL A 67 -8.80 -4.67 -6.70
CA VAL A 67 -9.67 -4.66 -7.89
C VAL A 67 -8.87 -4.95 -9.16
N GLY A 68 -7.67 -4.41 -9.28
CA GLY A 68 -6.76 -4.67 -10.40
C GLY A 68 -6.28 -6.12 -10.47
N VAL A 69 -5.97 -6.71 -9.32
CA VAL A 69 -5.59 -8.13 -9.21
C VAL A 69 -6.74 -9.03 -9.64
N PHE A 70 -7.97 -8.79 -9.17
CA PHE A 70 -9.12 -9.61 -9.58
C PHE A 70 -9.39 -9.51 -11.09
N ALA A 71 -9.27 -8.30 -11.67
CA ALA A 71 -9.39 -8.11 -13.11
C ALA A 71 -8.28 -8.85 -13.90
N PHE A 72 -7.07 -8.94 -13.34
CA PHE A 72 -5.96 -9.69 -13.93
C PHE A 72 -6.20 -11.20 -13.88
N VAL A 73 -6.58 -11.73 -12.71
CA VAL A 73 -6.87 -13.16 -12.53
C VAL A 73 -8.00 -13.60 -13.45
N GLY A 74 -9.07 -12.80 -13.54
CA GLY A 74 -10.18 -13.08 -14.46
C GLY A 74 -9.75 -13.08 -15.93
N PHE A 75 -8.86 -12.17 -16.33
CA PHE A 75 -8.29 -12.16 -17.69
C PHE A 75 -7.46 -13.40 -17.98
N VAL A 76 -6.57 -13.77 -17.06
CA VAL A 76 -5.70 -14.97 -17.18
C VAL A 76 -6.57 -16.23 -17.25
N PHE A 77 -7.57 -16.36 -16.38
CA PHE A 77 -8.48 -17.50 -16.37
C PHE A 77 -9.24 -17.64 -17.70
N LYS A 78 -9.74 -16.53 -18.26
CA LYS A 78 -10.34 -16.54 -19.60
C LYS A 78 -9.34 -16.93 -20.70
N ALA A 79 -8.11 -16.44 -20.63
CA ALA A 79 -7.08 -16.75 -21.63
C ALA A 79 -6.73 -18.26 -21.65
N PHE A 80 -6.71 -18.91 -20.48
CA PHE A 80 -6.50 -20.35 -20.39
C PHE A 80 -7.70 -21.18 -20.88
N LEU A 81 -8.93 -20.72 -20.63
CA LEU A 81 -10.15 -21.40 -21.11
C LEU A 81 -10.41 -21.21 -22.61
N THR A 82 -10.00 -20.08 -23.19
CA THR A 82 -10.12 -19.81 -24.64
C THR A 82 -9.13 -20.64 -25.47
N LYS A 83 -8.12 -21.29 -24.87
CA LYS A 83 -7.38 -22.38 -25.52
C LYS A 83 -8.27 -23.64 -25.59
N LYS A 84 -9.30 -23.61 -26.43
CA LYS A 84 -10.00 -24.79 -26.92
C LYS A 84 -10.50 -24.54 -28.33
#